data_AF-A0A7L7L1X1-F1
#
_entry.id   AF-A0A7L7L1X1-F1
#
_cell.length_a   1.000
_cell.length_b   1.000
_cell.length_c   1.000
_cell.angle_alpha   90.00
_cell.angle_beta   90.00
_cell.angle_gamma   90.00
#
_symmetry.space_group_name_H-M   'P 1'
#
loop_
_entity.id
_entity.type
_entity.pdbx_description
1 polymer ?
#
loop_
_entity_poly.entity_id
_entity_poly.type
_entity_poly.pdbx_seq_one_letter_code
_entity_poly.pdbx_strand_id
1 'polypeptide(L)'
;MVMCILKIGISGILDNLSTINYQNTDSTVLESSTFALLSVGFAGFFCYFKKGYLWKFLSVLFVILTFKRQITLTAILLFILGFFNIRRKKVNIYIFIISGLVLMALAFAYYYAIEPQHIVEFSQILGVDLRSFSTNRTDRLNWLLNSDFKTYGFGSSTDYMYKTFGGFALEMDTVQLYVEMGAIGIIIFISSYLSFAKNNLYVYVFMCLLIVNSIFSSGMASTFAWIVILIGMALIMVENNDALKEDSHE
;
A
#
# COMPACT_ATOMS: atom_id res chain seq x y z
N MET A 1 -14.04 2.45 -13.22
CA MET A 1 -13.85 3.90 -13.44
C MET A 1 -14.71 4.45 -14.58
N VAL A 2 -14.63 3.89 -15.81
CA VAL A 2 -15.50 4.30 -16.95
C VAL A 2 -17.00 4.29 -16.60
N MET A 3 -17.45 3.29 -15.82
CA MET A 3 -18.84 3.22 -15.34
C MET A 3 -19.21 4.29 -14.28
N CYS A 4 -18.28 4.74 -13.43
CA CYS A 4 -18.52 5.85 -12.49
C CYS A 4 -18.49 7.21 -13.21
N ILE A 5 -17.58 7.37 -14.18
CA ILE A 5 -17.48 8.57 -15.02
C ILE A 5 -18.77 8.74 -15.85
N LEU A 6 -19.33 7.64 -16.36
CA LEU A 6 -20.62 7.65 -17.06
C LEU A 6 -21.82 7.93 -16.15
N LYS A 7 -21.76 7.58 -14.86
CA LYS A 7 -22.84 7.81 -13.88
C LYS A 7 -22.86 9.21 -13.29
N ILE A 8 -21.69 9.83 -13.11
CA ILE A 8 -21.52 11.10 -12.39
C ILE A 8 -21.40 12.29 -13.35
N GLY A 9 -20.92 12.06 -14.59
CA GLY A 9 -20.62 13.12 -15.55
C GLY A 9 -19.37 13.93 -15.19
N ILE A 10 -18.81 14.65 -16.17
CA ILE A 10 -17.58 15.45 -15.98
C ILE A 10 -17.81 16.60 -14.99
N SER A 11 -19.01 17.20 -14.98
CA SER A 11 -19.39 18.24 -14.02
C SER A 11 -19.43 17.71 -12.58
N GLY A 12 -20.03 16.54 -12.36
CA GLY A 12 -20.10 15.92 -11.03
C GLY A 12 -18.72 15.50 -10.50
N ILE A 13 -17.73 15.25 -11.36
CA ILE A 13 -16.34 14.99 -10.93
C ILE A 13 -15.68 16.29 -10.43
N LEU A 14 -15.90 17.42 -11.13
CA LEU A 14 -15.37 18.72 -10.71
C LEU A 14 -15.98 19.20 -9.38
N ASP A 15 -17.29 19.03 -9.22
CA ASP A 15 -17.99 19.40 -7.99
C ASP A 15 -17.48 18.55 -6.83
N ASN A 16 -17.40 17.22 -7.02
CA ASN A 16 -16.86 16.32 -6.01
C ASN A 16 -15.40 16.64 -5.66
N LEU A 17 -14.56 17.02 -6.64
CA LEU A 17 -13.16 17.46 -6.44
C LEU A 17 -13.04 18.73 -5.60
N SER A 18 -13.99 19.66 -5.71
CA SER A 18 -13.99 20.92 -4.97
C SER A 18 -14.39 20.78 -3.50
N THR A 19 -15.16 19.73 -3.17
CA THR A 19 -15.64 19.43 -1.82
C THR A 19 -14.74 18.49 -1.01
N ILE A 20 -13.59 18.10 -1.54
CA ILE A 20 -12.75 17.06 -0.94
C ILE A 20 -12.01 17.57 0.28
N ASN A 21 -12.26 16.92 1.41
CA ASN A 21 -11.43 17.05 2.59
C ASN A 21 -10.61 15.75 2.77
N TYR A 22 -9.29 15.83 2.60
CA TYR A 22 -8.37 14.71 2.83
C TYR A 22 -8.36 14.20 4.28
N GLN A 23 -9.00 14.91 5.22
CA GLN A 23 -9.20 14.43 6.59
C GLN A 23 -10.37 13.43 6.69
N ASN A 24 -11.42 13.57 5.86
CA ASN A 24 -12.62 12.72 5.83
C ASN A 24 -12.85 12.17 4.42
N THR A 25 -12.15 11.09 4.08
CA THR A 25 -12.22 10.46 2.74
C THR A 25 -13.48 9.63 2.50
N ASP A 26 -14.12 9.16 3.58
CA ASP A 26 -15.22 8.17 3.57
C ASP A 26 -16.53 8.68 2.91
N SER A 27 -16.60 9.96 2.56
CA SER A 27 -17.80 10.62 2.04
C SER A 27 -17.88 10.73 0.50
N THR A 28 -16.92 10.19 -0.25
CA THR A 28 -16.82 10.45 -1.70
C THR A 28 -17.12 9.23 -2.55
N VAL A 29 -18.06 9.34 -3.50
CA VAL A 29 -18.46 8.29 -4.47
C VAL A 29 -17.30 7.81 -5.38
N LEU A 30 -16.18 8.53 -5.36
CA LEU A 30 -14.98 8.27 -6.17
C LEU A 30 -13.94 7.41 -5.45
N GLU A 31 -14.09 7.13 -4.15
CA GLU A 31 -13.17 6.24 -3.45
C GLU A 31 -13.25 4.82 -4.03
N SER A 32 -12.12 4.28 -4.47
CA SER A 32 -12.06 2.90 -4.94
C SER A 32 -10.77 2.20 -4.52
N SER A 33 -10.90 1.32 -3.53
CA SER A 33 -9.81 0.47 -3.05
C SER A 33 -9.25 -0.45 -4.14
N THR A 34 -10.11 -1.01 -4.99
CA THR A 34 -9.73 -1.94 -6.07
C THR A 34 -8.95 -1.26 -7.19
N PHE A 35 -9.41 -0.09 -7.66
CA PHE A 35 -8.75 0.61 -8.75
C PHE A 35 -7.53 1.41 -8.29
N ALA A 36 -7.47 1.86 -7.03
CA ALA A 36 -6.35 2.63 -6.50
C ALA A 36 -5.01 1.89 -6.64
N LEU A 37 -4.96 0.63 -6.21
CA LEU A 37 -3.72 -0.16 -6.22
C LEU A 37 -3.25 -0.47 -7.64
N LEU A 38 -4.19 -0.81 -8.53
CA LEU A 38 -3.91 -1.03 -9.95
C LEU A 38 -3.37 0.24 -10.63
N SER A 39 -4.00 1.39 -10.37
CA SER A 39 -3.55 2.69 -10.90
C SER A 39 -2.13 3.03 -10.43
N VAL A 40 -1.77 2.72 -9.18
CA VAL A 40 -0.39 2.92 -8.69
C VAL A 40 0.61 1.99 -9.34
N GLY A 41 0.24 0.75 -9.65
CA GLY A 41 1.10 -0.14 -10.44
C GLY A 41 1.46 0.46 -11.80
N PHE A 42 0.47 1.00 -12.50
CA PHE A 42 0.70 1.69 -13.77
C PHE A 42 1.49 2.99 -13.58
N ALA A 43 1.18 3.80 -12.56
CA ALA A 43 1.92 5.02 -12.28
C ALA A 43 3.40 4.73 -11.99
N GLY A 44 3.70 3.71 -11.18
CA GLY A 44 5.06 3.27 -10.89
C GLY A 44 5.81 2.85 -12.15
N PHE A 45 5.15 2.12 -13.06
CA PHE A 45 5.70 1.74 -14.36
C PHE A 45 5.98 2.96 -15.24
N PHE A 46 4.98 3.79 -15.54
CA PHE A 46 5.15 4.94 -16.44
C PHE A 46 6.09 6.00 -15.88
N CYS A 47 6.13 6.21 -14.55
CA CYS A 47 7.07 7.13 -13.93
C CYS A 47 8.53 6.65 -14.09
N TYR A 48 8.76 5.34 -14.13
CA TYR A 48 10.10 4.78 -14.39
C TYR A 48 10.52 4.92 -15.85
N PHE A 49 9.68 4.60 -16.82
CA PHE A 49 10.08 4.67 -18.23
C PHE A 49 10.12 6.12 -18.75
N LYS A 50 11.08 6.47 -19.62
CA LYS A 50 11.19 7.81 -20.24
C LYS A 50 10.16 8.04 -21.36
N LYS A 51 8.95 7.48 -21.27
CA LYS A 51 7.90 7.67 -22.28
C LYS A 51 7.13 8.96 -22.02
N GLY A 52 7.70 10.11 -22.38
CA GLY A 52 7.05 11.43 -22.37
C GLY A 52 6.53 11.93 -21.00
N TYR A 53 6.43 13.25 -20.81
CA TYR A 53 5.90 13.80 -19.55
C TYR A 53 4.38 13.61 -19.41
N LEU A 54 3.65 13.54 -20.53
CA LEU A 54 2.19 13.38 -20.55
C LEU A 54 1.72 12.09 -19.89
N TRP A 55 2.34 10.94 -20.20
CA TRP A 55 1.93 9.64 -19.66
C TRP A 55 2.20 9.52 -18.16
N LYS A 56 3.29 10.13 -17.68
CA LYS A 56 3.60 10.22 -16.25
C LYS A 56 2.55 11.05 -15.51
N PHE A 57 2.24 12.23 -16.03
CA PHE A 57 1.22 13.08 -15.42
C PHE A 57 -0.16 12.41 -15.42
N LEU A 58 -0.56 11.82 -16.56
CA LEU A 58 -1.85 11.16 -16.70
C LEU A 58 -1.99 9.96 -15.75
N SER A 59 -0.95 9.14 -15.61
CA SER A 59 -0.97 7.99 -14.69
C SER A 59 -1.08 8.41 -13.22
N VAL A 60 -0.38 9.48 -12.80
CA VAL A 60 -0.50 10.03 -11.44
C VAL A 60 -1.87 10.65 -11.22
N LEU A 61 -2.42 11.37 -12.21
CA LEU A 61 -3.75 11.93 -12.15
C LEU A 61 -4.80 10.82 -11.93
N PHE A 62 -4.67 9.69 -12.64
CA PHE A 62 -5.55 8.53 -12.42
C PHE A 62 -5.50 8.00 -10.99
N VAL A 63 -4.33 8.03 -10.33
CA VAL A 63 -4.23 7.65 -8.91
C VAL A 63 -4.92 8.67 -8.01
N ILE A 64 -4.70 9.97 -8.25
CA ILE A 64 -5.33 11.03 -7.45
C ILE A 64 -6.85 10.90 -7.50
N LEU A 65 -7.41 10.59 -8.67
CA LEU A 65 -8.85 10.38 -8.88
C LEU A 65 -9.43 9.15 -8.15
N THR A 66 -8.62 8.29 -7.56
CA THR A 66 -9.10 7.16 -6.72
C THR A 66 -9.27 7.53 -5.24
N PHE A 67 -8.86 8.74 -4.84
CA PHE A 67 -9.03 9.33 -3.51
C PHE A 67 -8.62 8.46 -2.33
N LYS A 68 -7.62 7.60 -2.50
CA LYS A 68 -7.07 6.80 -1.40
C LYS A 68 -5.77 7.41 -0.89
N ARG A 69 -5.82 8.07 0.28
CA ARG A 69 -4.76 8.94 0.84
C ARG A 69 -3.35 8.35 0.73
N GLN A 70 -3.17 7.12 1.24
CA GLN A 70 -1.89 6.43 1.29
C GLN A 70 -1.35 6.10 -0.11
N ILE A 71 -2.24 5.67 -1.01
CA ILE A 71 -1.92 5.28 -2.39
C ILE A 71 -1.59 6.53 -3.24
N THR A 72 -2.32 7.63 -3.06
CA THR A 72 -2.01 8.92 -3.70
C THR A 72 -0.66 9.45 -3.27
N LEU A 73 -0.32 9.38 -1.97
CA LEU A 73 1.00 9.76 -1.48
C LEU A 73 2.11 8.92 -2.13
N THR A 74 1.88 7.62 -2.28
CA THR A 74 2.81 6.72 -2.97
C THR A 74 3.03 7.15 -4.41
N ALA A 75 1.98 7.47 -5.17
CA ALA A 75 2.12 7.94 -6.55
C ALA A 75 2.89 9.25 -6.66
N ILE A 76 2.65 10.22 -5.77
CA ILE A 76 3.37 11.50 -5.76
C ILE A 76 4.86 11.28 -5.50
N LEU A 77 5.20 10.43 -4.52
CA LEU A 77 6.60 10.10 -4.24
C LEU A 77 7.26 9.41 -5.44
N LEU A 78 6.58 8.44 -6.08
CA LEU A 78 7.11 7.78 -7.28
C LEU A 78 7.28 8.74 -8.46
N PHE A 79 6.38 9.71 -8.62
CA PHE A 79 6.50 10.74 -9.64
C PHE A 79 7.74 11.60 -9.43
N ILE A 80 7.96 12.08 -8.19
CA ILE A 80 9.14 12.84 -7.79
C ILE A 80 10.42 12.02 -8.03
N LEU A 81 10.45 10.77 -7.56
CA LEU A 81 11.53 9.81 -7.78
C LEU A 81 11.79 9.53 -9.27
N GLY A 82 10.73 9.59 -10.07
CA GLY A 82 10.79 9.50 -11.52
C GLY A 82 11.59 10.62 -12.17
N PHE A 83 11.71 11.81 -11.57
CA PHE A 83 12.56 12.88 -12.12
C PHE A 83 14.04 12.70 -11.76
N PHE A 84 14.33 12.04 -10.64
CA PHE A 84 15.70 11.83 -10.21
C PHE A 84 16.40 10.70 -10.98
N ASN A 85 17.71 10.82 -11.17
CA ASN A 85 18.54 9.81 -11.84
C ASN A 85 18.90 8.62 -10.91
N ILE A 86 17.96 8.23 -10.05
CA ILE A 86 18.09 7.11 -9.11
C ILE A 86 17.70 5.76 -9.73
N ARG A 87 17.13 5.80 -10.93
CA ARG A 87 16.59 4.65 -11.67
C ARG A 87 17.60 3.52 -11.88
N ARG A 88 18.89 3.84 -11.98
CA ARG A 88 19.98 2.89 -12.20
C ARG A 88 20.77 2.49 -10.96
N LYS A 89 20.40 3.01 -9.78
CA LYS A 89 21.16 2.75 -8.56
C LYS A 89 20.70 1.45 -7.92
N LYS A 90 21.66 0.63 -7.49
CA LYS A 90 21.41 -0.51 -6.61
C LYS A 90 21.20 -0.01 -5.18
N VAL A 91 20.47 -0.80 -4.38
CA VAL A 91 20.25 -0.49 -2.97
C VAL A 91 21.52 -0.79 -2.17
N ASN A 92 21.93 0.13 -1.31
CA ASN A 92 23.02 -0.11 -0.38
C ASN A 92 22.58 -1.12 0.70
N ILE A 93 23.44 -2.06 1.07
CA ILE A 93 23.16 -3.06 2.12
C ILE A 93 22.75 -2.43 3.45
N TYR A 94 23.34 -1.28 3.81
CA TYR A 94 22.94 -0.56 5.03
C TYR A 94 21.52 -0.04 4.94
N ILE A 95 21.14 0.54 3.79
CA ILE A 95 19.77 1.00 3.56
C ILE A 95 18.84 -0.21 3.66
N PHE A 96 19.16 -1.31 2.99
CA PHE A 96 18.37 -2.54 3.00
C PHE A 96 18.11 -3.06 4.43
N ILE A 97 19.15 -3.17 5.26
CA ILE A 97 19.03 -3.66 6.64
C ILE A 97 18.24 -2.66 7.49
N ILE A 98 18.57 -1.37 7.44
CA ILE A 98 17.91 -0.34 8.26
C ILE A 98 16.42 -0.25 7.90
N SER A 99 16.05 -0.15 6.62
CA SER A 99 14.63 -0.09 6.26
C SER A 99 13.89 -1.38 6.55
N GLY A 100 14.54 -2.55 6.45
CA GLY A 100 13.96 -3.81 6.90
C GLY A 100 13.61 -3.78 8.39
N LEU A 101 14.57 -3.40 9.24
CA LEU A 101 14.35 -3.28 10.69
C LEU A 101 13.30 -2.23 11.04
N VAL A 102 13.34 -1.06 10.39
CA VAL A 102 12.35 0.01 10.61
C VAL A 102 10.95 -0.43 10.22
N LEU A 103 10.77 -1.10 9.08
CA LEU A 103 9.46 -1.59 8.65
C LEU A 103 8.92 -2.69 9.56
N MET A 104 9.78 -3.60 10.03
CA MET A 104 9.39 -4.61 11.02
C MET A 104 9.00 -3.97 12.36
N ALA A 105 9.83 -3.05 12.87
CA ALA A 105 9.54 -2.33 14.10
C ALA A 105 8.24 -1.53 13.99
N LEU A 106 8.00 -0.86 12.85
CA LEU A 106 6.77 -0.13 12.58
C LEU A 106 5.55 -1.06 12.53
N ALA A 107 5.67 -2.22 11.88
CA ALA A 107 4.59 -3.20 11.81
C ALA A 107 4.20 -3.73 13.20
N PHE A 108 5.19 -4.07 14.03
CA PHE A 108 4.94 -4.54 15.40
C PHE A 108 4.44 -3.42 16.32
N ALA A 109 5.03 -2.22 16.24
CA ALA A 109 4.58 -1.06 17.02
C ALA A 109 3.15 -0.68 16.67
N TYR A 110 2.79 -0.72 15.38
CA TYR A 110 1.42 -0.44 14.95
C TYR A 110 0.42 -1.48 15.45
N TYR A 111 0.76 -2.78 15.34
CA TYR A 111 -0.07 -3.85 15.91
C TYR A 111 -0.30 -3.64 17.41
N TYR A 112 0.77 -3.37 18.17
CA TYR A 112 0.70 -3.14 19.61
C TYR A 112 -0.12 -1.91 19.97
N ALA A 113 0.03 -0.80 19.23
CA ALA A 113 -0.72 0.43 19.45
C ALA A 113 -2.23 0.28 19.17
N ILE A 114 -2.61 -0.66 18.31
CA ILE A 114 -4.00 -0.93 17.92
C ILE A 114 -4.68 -1.99 18.80
N GLU A 115 -3.90 -2.71 19.60
CA GLU A 115 -4.41 -3.71 20.51
C GLU A 115 -5.41 -3.07 21.51
N PRO A 116 -6.53 -3.75 21.84
CA PRO A 116 -7.59 -3.17 22.67
C PRO A 116 -7.12 -2.65 24.03
N GLN A 117 -6.05 -3.24 24.57
CA GLN A 117 -5.47 -2.87 25.87
C GLN A 117 -4.71 -1.53 25.82
N HIS A 118 -4.17 -1.16 24.66
CA HIS A 118 -3.21 -0.05 24.52
C HIS A 118 -3.76 1.12 23.70
N ILE A 119 -4.85 0.92 22.96
CA ILE A 119 -5.40 1.92 22.03
C ILE A 119 -5.71 3.29 22.66
N VAL A 120 -6.20 3.32 23.90
CA VAL A 120 -6.55 4.58 24.59
C VAL A 120 -5.29 5.33 24.99
N GLU A 121 -4.29 4.63 25.53
CA GLU A 121 -3.01 5.21 25.95
C GLU A 121 -2.22 5.74 24.75
N PHE A 122 -2.12 4.96 23.67
CA PHE A 122 -1.43 5.40 22.46
C PHE A 122 -2.17 6.53 21.73
N SER A 123 -3.51 6.55 21.76
CA SER A 123 -4.28 7.66 21.21
C SER A 123 -4.01 8.98 21.95
N GLN A 124 -3.85 8.92 23.28
CA GLN A 124 -3.48 10.08 24.09
C GLN A 124 -2.03 10.53 23.85
N ILE A 125 -1.09 9.59 23.74
CA ILE A 125 0.33 9.90 23.48
C ILE A 125 0.53 10.51 22.09
N LEU A 126 -0.14 9.98 21.07
CA LEU A 126 -0.01 10.44 19.68
C LEU A 126 -0.85 11.70 19.39
N GLY A 127 -1.77 12.07 20.28
CA GLY A 127 -2.70 13.17 20.06
C GLY A 127 -3.65 12.94 18.88
N VAL A 128 -3.81 11.68 18.45
CA VAL A 128 -4.65 11.27 17.32
C VAL A 128 -5.59 10.16 17.79
N ASP A 129 -6.87 10.25 17.44
CA ASP A 129 -7.82 9.17 17.66
C ASP A 129 -7.49 7.99 16.73
N LEU A 130 -6.87 6.95 17.29
CA LEU A 130 -6.48 5.74 16.55
C LEU A 130 -7.69 4.94 16.05
N ARG A 131 -8.85 5.04 16.72
CA ARG A 131 -10.08 4.39 16.27
C ARG A 131 -10.64 5.10 15.05
N SER A 132 -10.69 6.43 15.08
CA SER A 132 -11.07 7.26 13.94
C SER A 132 -10.09 7.10 12.78
N PHE A 133 -8.78 7.06 13.05
CA PHE A 133 -7.73 6.90 12.03
C PHE A 133 -7.82 5.55 11.30
N SER A 134 -8.16 4.49 12.02
CA SER A 134 -8.34 3.14 11.47
C SER A 134 -9.77 2.87 10.98
N THR A 135 -10.65 3.88 10.91
CA THR A 135 -12.04 3.76 10.45
C THR A 135 -12.79 2.62 11.17
N ASN A 136 -12.69 2.55 12.49
CA ASN A 136 -13.30 1.51 13.35
C ASN A 136 -12.84 0.06 13.05
N ARG A 137 -11.74 -0.14 12.31
CA ARG A 137 -11.13 -1.48 12.09
C ARG A 137 -10.60 -2.10 13.39
N THR A 138 -10.20 -1.25 14.31
CA THR A 138 -9.78 -1.58 15.69
C THR A 138 -10.88 -2.28 16.50
N ASP A 139 -12.14 -1.88 16.33
CA ASP A 139 -13.26 -2.54 17.02
C ASP A 139 -13.52 -3.96 16.47
N ARG A 140 -13.31 -4.15 15.16
CA ARG A 140 -13.38 -5.48 14.53
C ARG A 140 -12.26 -6.40 15.00
N LEU A 141 -11.05 -5.86 15.19
CA LEU A 141 -9.94 -6.61 15.79
C LEU A 141 -10.26 -7.01 17.22
N ASN A 142 -10.77 -6.08 18.03
CA ASN A 142 -11.16 -6.37 19.41
C ASN A 142 -12.20 -7.47 19.48
N TRP A 143 -13.21 -7.44 18.61
CA TRP A 143 -14.21 -8.50 18.54
C TRP A 143 -13.60 -9.85 18.17
N LEU A 144 -12.72 -9.89 17.15
CA LEU A 144 -12.08 -11.14 16.70
C LEU A 144 -11.23 -11.76 17.81
N LEU A 145 -10.45 -10.96 18.55
CA LEU A 145 -9.61 -11.43 19.64
C LEU A 145 -10.41 -11.97 20.84
N ASN A 146 -11.66 -11.54 21.01
CA ASN A 146 -12.57 -12.01 22.06
C ASN A 146 -13.55 -13.10 21.57
N SER A 147 -13.38 -13.61 20.35
CA SER A 147 -14.21 -14.66 19.76
C SER A 147 -13.54 -16.03 19.84
N ASP A 148 -14.27 -17.11 19.53
CA ASP A 148 -13.73 -18.48 19.45
C ASP A 148 -12.88 -18.73 18.18
N PHE A 149 -12.39 -17.66 17.53
CA PHE A 149 -11.61 -17.76 16.31
C PHE A 149 -10.32 -18.57 16.52
N LYS A 150 -10.08 -19.53 15.62
CA LYS A 150 -8.84 -20.30 15.54
C LYS A 150 -8.28 -20.17 14.12
N THR A 151 -7.03 -19.71 14.03
CA THR A 151 -6.31 -19.62 12.76
C THR A 151 -6.02 -21.02 12.20
N TYR A 152 -6.23 -21.20 10.89
CA TYR A 152 -5.82 -22.38 10.13
C TYR A 152 -4.88 -22.03 8.96
N GLY A 153 -4.37 -20.79 8.93
CA GLY A 153 -3.54 -20.28 7.84
C GLY A 153 -3.93 -18.88 7.39
N PHE A 154 -3.20 -18.39 6.39
CA PHE A 154 -3.47 -17.08 5.80
C PHE A 154 -4.86 -17.01 5.16
N GLY A 155 -5.61 -15.95 5.45
CA GLY A 155 -6.99 -15.74 5.02
C GLY A 155 -8.06 -16.35 5.93
N SER A 156 -7.67 -17.07 6.99
CA SER A 156 -8.63 -17.67 7.94
C SER A 156 -9.47 -16.63 8.69
N SER A 157 -8.88 -15.50 9.05
CA SER A 157 -9.62 -14.41 9.71
C SER A 157 -10.58 -13.71 8.74
N THR A 158 -10.23 -13.58 7.45
CA THR A 158 -11.15 -13.04 6.43
C THR A 158 -12.37 -13.95 6.27
N ASP A 159 -12.17 -15.26 6.14
CA ASP A 159 -13.29 -16.20 5.99
C ASP A 159 -14.21 -16.19 7.22
N TYR A 160 -13.61 -16.20 8.43
CA TYR A 160 -14.37 -16.12 9.67
C TYR A 160 -15.16 -14.80 9.80
N MET A 161 -14.52 -13.67 9.51
CA MET A 161 -15.15 -12.35 9.58
C MET A 161 -16.25 -12.18 8.52
N TYR A 162 -16.06 -12.71 7.30
CA TYR A 162 -17.08 -12.69 6.27
C TYR A 162 -18.33 -13.48 6.65
N LYS A 163 -18.15 -14.65 7.28
CA LYS A 163 -19.27 -15.45 7.79
C LYS A 163 -20.02 -14.75 8.91
N THR A 164 -19.32 -14.07 9.81
CA THR A 164 -19.94 -13.46 10.99
C THR A 164 -20.52 -12.07 10.73
N PHE A 165 -19.87 -11.25 9.90
CA PHE A 165 -20.25 -9.85 9.66
C PHE A 165 -20.85 -9.60 8.28
N GLY A 166 -21.18 -10.65 7.51
CA GLY A 166 -21.85 -10.48 6.22
C GLY A 166 -20.98 -9.80 5.15
N GLY A 167 -19.70 -10.16 5.09
CA GLY A 167 -18.77 -9.67 4.04
C GLY A 167 -17.85 -8.52 4.44
N PHE A 168 -17.76 -8.16 5.72
CA PHE A 168 -16.76 -7.19 6.21
C PHE A 168 -15.53 -7.89 6.78
N ALA A 169 -14.34 -7.50 6.33
CA ALA A 169 -13.05 -7.99 6.83
C ALA A 169 -12.39 -6.98 7.79
N LEU A 170 -11.28 -7.40 8.41
CA LEU A 170 -10.41 -6.52 9.18
C LEU A 170 -9.86 -5.36 8.34
N GLU A 171 -9.54 -5.60 7.07
CA GLU A 171 -8.98 -4.61 6.14
C GLU A 171 -7.67 -3.95 6.61
N MET A 172 -6.90 -4.66 7.43
CA MET A 172 -5.54 -4.27 7.87
C MET A 172 -4.61 -5.45 7.61
N ASP A 173 -3.90 -5.39 6.49
CA ASP A 173 -3.22 -6.55 5.91
C ASP A 173 -2.11 -7.11 6.80
N THR A 174 -1.27 -6.24 7.36
CA THR A 174 -0.18 -6.67 8.25
C THR A 174 -0.68 -7.14 9.62
N VAL A 175 -1.74 -6.52 10.15
CA VAL A 175 -2.36 -6.94 11.40
C VAL A 175 -3.05 -8.30 11.24
N GLN A 176 -3.75 -8.50 10.14
CA GLN A 176 -4.31 -9.80 9.78
C GLN A 176 -3.24 -10.87 9.67
N LEU A 177 -2.14 -10.57 8.97
CA LEU A 177 -1.01 -11.49 8.84
C LEU A 177 -0.42 -11.85 10.21
N TYR A 178 -0.34 -10.90 11.13
CA TYR A 178 0.11 -11.15 12.50
C TYR A 178 -0.83 -12.09 13.26
N VAL A 179 -2.14 -11.83 13.21
CA VAL A 179 -3.15 -12.66 13.91
C VAL A 179 -3.17 -14.09 13.36
N GLU A 180 -2.97 -14.26 12.04
CA GLU A 180 -3.08 -15.56 11.39
C GLU A 180 -1.79 -16.38 11.44
N MET A 181 -0.62 -15.74 11.29
CA MET A 181 0.69 -16.39 11.11
C MET A 181 1.73 -15.99 12.17
N GLY A 182 1.40 -15.08 13.07
CA GLY A 182 2.30 -14.59 14.11
C GLY A 182 3.43 -13.69 13.60
N ALA A 183 4.37 -13.37 14.48
CA ALA A 183 5.51 -12.50 14.18
C ALA A 183 6.41 -13.04 13.05
N ILE A 184 6.53 -14.37 12.94
CA ILE A 184 7.31 -15.03 11.88
C ILE A 184 6.73 -14.69 10.49
N GLY A 185 5.40 -14.66 10.36
CA GLY A 185 4.72 -14.29 9.11
C GLY A 185 5.11 -12.90 8.63
N ILE A 186 5.13 -11.91 9.54
CA ILE A 186 5.57 -10.54 9.22
C ILE A 186 7.03 -10.50 8.78
N ILE A 187 7.92 -11.16 9.51
CA ILE A 187 9.35 -11.15 9.21
C ILE A 187 9.61 -11.73 7.81
N ILE A 188 8.99 -12.87 7.50
CA ILE A 188 9.12 -13.51 6.18
C ILE A 188 8.52 -12.62 5.09
N PHE A 189 7.33 -12.04 5.32
CA PHE A 189 6.68 -11.14 4.38
C PHE A 189 7.57 -9.94 4.03
N ILE A 190 7.97 -9.15 5.02
CA ILE A 190 8.79 -7.95 4.80
C ILE A 190 10.13 -8.33 4.15
N SER A 191 10.81 -9.35 4.68
CA SER A 191 12.14 -9.75 4.17
C SER A 191 12.08 -10.24 2.72
N SER A 192 11.05 -11.00 2.35
CA SER A 192 10.90 -11.54 1.00
C SER A 192 10.63 -10.44 -0.03
N TYR A 193 9.69 -9.53 0.27
CA TYR A 193 9.35 -8.44 -0.63
C TYR A 193 10.49 -7.42 -0.78
N LEU A 194 11.21 -7.10 0.29
CA LEU A 194 12.41 -6.26 0.19
C LEU A 194 13.53 -6.94 -0.59
N SER A 195 13.72 -8.25 -0.40
CA SER A 195 14.73 -9.03 -1.12
C SER A 195 14.47 -9.10 -2.62
N PHE A 196 13.19 -9.14 -3.03
CA PHE A 196 12.78 -9.05 -4.42
C PHE A 196 13.23 -7.72 -5.05
N ALA A 197 13.08 -6.61 -4.33
CA ALA A 197 13.27 -5.27 -4.88
C ALA A 197 14.72 -4.73 -4.76
N LYS A 198 15.63 -5.43 -4.07
CA LYS A 198 16.97 -4.91 -3.69
C LYS A 198 17.88 -4.49 -4.85
N ASN A 199 17.63 -5.01 -6.06
CA ASN A 199 18.51 -4.77 -7.22
C ASN A 199 18.27 -3.42 -7.90
N ASN A 200 17.21 -2.69 -7.55
CA ASN A 200 16.91 -1.39 -8.12
C ASN A 200 16.31 -0.46 -7.06
N LEU A 201 16.93 0.69 -6.80
CA LEU A 201 16.53 1.62 -5.75
C LEU A 201 15.12 2.18 -5.96
N TYR A 202 14.71 2.43 -7.21
CA TYR A 202 13.35 2.90 -7.50
C TYR A 202 12.30 1.84 -7.15
N VAL A 203 12.53 0.59 -7.59
CA VAL A 203 11.66 -0.55 -7.27
C VAL A 203 11.66 -0.83 -5.77
N TYR A 204 12.80 -0.67 -5.11
CA TYR A 204 12.94 -0.81 -3.67
C TYR A 204 12.09 0.20 -2.90
N VAL A 205 12.21 1.49 -3.22
CA VAL A 205 11.39 2.52 -2.58
C VAL A 205 9.90 2.29 -2.87
N PHE A 206 9.55 1.89 -4.10
CA PHE A 206 8.18 1.53 -4.42
C PHE A 206 7.67 0.37 -3.54
N MET A 207 8.46 -0.68 -3.36
CA MET A 207 8.09 -1.81 -2.51
C MET A 207 7.96 -1.39 -1.03
N CYS A 208 8.87 -0.56 -0.51
CA CYS A 208 8.75 -0.02 0.85
C CYS A 208 7.44 0.74 1.05
N LEU A 209 7.04 1.58 0.09
CA LEU A 209 5.78 2.33 0.16
C LEU A 209 4.55 1.41 0.13
N LEU A 210 4.59 0.32 -0.65
CA LEU A 210 3.53 -0.68 -0.65
C LEU A 210 3.45 -1.43 0.68
N ILE A 211 4.59 -1.80 1.29
CA ILE A 211 4.63 -2.42 2.61
C ILE A 211 4.06 -1.47 3.67
N VAL A 212 4.45 -0.19 3.65
CA VAL A 212 3.89 0.84 4.54
C VAL A 212 2.37 0.94 4.36
N ASN A 213 1.87 0.91 3.12
CA ASN A 213 0.44 0.89 2.86
C ASN A 213 -0.24 -0.36 3.44
N SER A 214 0.38 -1.56 3.32
CA SER A 214 -0.14 -2.79 3.92
C SER A 214 -0.13 -2.79 5.46
N ILE A 215 0.79 -2.04 6.08
CA ILE A 215 0.82 -1.86 7.54
C ILE A 215 -0.42 -1.09 8.00
N PHE A 216 -0.72 0.03 7.35
CA PHE A 216 -1.77 0.96 7.80
C PHE A 216 -3.15 0.72 7.17
N SER A 217 -3.24 -0.02 6.07
CA SER A 217 -4.46 -0.14 5.27
C SER A 217 -4.55 -1.50 4.58
N SER A 218 -5.70 -1.77 3.96
CA SER A 218 -5.90 -2.87 3.03
C SER A 218 -5.39 -2.58 1.62
N GLY A 219 -4.86 -3.61 0.98
CA GLY A 219 -4.37 -3.64 -0.40
C GLY A 219 -3.93 -5.03 -0.89
N MET A 220 -3.47 -5.92 -0.01
CA MET A 220 -3.01 -7.29 -0.31
C MET A 220 -4.09 -8.18 -0.90
N ALA A 221 -5.35 -8.00 -0.51
CA ALA A 221 -6.47 -8.76 -1.04
C ALA A 221 -6.73 -8.53 -2.54
N SER A 222 -6.16 -7.48 -3.16
CA SER A 222 -6.29 -7.22 -4.59
C SER A 222 -5.23 -7.98 -5.41
N THR A 223 -5.38 -9.30 -5.51
CA THR A 223 -4.41 -10.19 -6.20
C THR A 223 -4.08 -9.71 -7.61
N PHE A 224 -5.10 -9.25 -8.36
CA PHE A 224 -4.90 -8.78 -9.73
C PHE A 224 -4.00 -7.53 -9.79
N ALA A 225 -4.19 -6.56 -8.89
CA ALA A 225 -3.35 -5.38 -8.83
C ALA A 225 -1.89 -5.74 -8.46
N TRP A 226 -1.70 -6.67 -7.51
CA TRP A 226 -0.37 -7.16 -7.14
C TRP A 226 0.35 -7.86 -8.28
N ILE A 227 -0.34 -8.66 -9.09
CA ILE A 227 0.25 -9.28 -10.28
C ILE A 227 0.79 -8.20 -11.23
N VAL A 228 -0.02 -7.18 -11.53
CA VAL A 228 0.39 -6.08 -12.42
C VAL A 228 1.57 -5.31 -11.85
N ILE A 229 1.55 -5.00 -10.55
CA ILE A 229 2.66 -4.32 -9.86
C ILE A 229 3.94 -5.14 -9.96
N LEU A 230 3.90 -6.43 -9.60
CA LEU A 230 5.09 -7.30 -9.57
C LEU A 230 5.67 -7.51 -10.97
N ILE A 231 4.81 -7.70 -11.99
CA ILE A 231 5.26 -7.76 -13.39
C ILE A 231 5.90 -6.43 -13.80
N GLY A 232 5.28 -5.29 -13.49
CA GLY A 232 5.83 -3.98 -13.80
C GLY A 232 7.19 -3.74 -13.15
N MET A 233 7.34 -4.11 -11.88
CA MET A 233 8.62 -4.06 -11.15
C MET A 233 9.68 -4.99 -11.76
N ALA A 234 9.30 -6.21 -12.13
CA ALA A 234 10.21 -7.16 -12.75
C ALA A 234 10.75 -6.64 -14.09
N LEU A 235 9.88 -6.08 -14.94
CA LEU A 235 10.28 -5.46 -16.22
C LEU A 235 11.25 -4.30 -16.01
N ILE A 236 11.00 -3.45 -15.01
CA ILE A 236 11.91 -2.36 -14.62
C ILE A 236 13.30 -2.89 -14.24
N MET A 237 13.34 -3.99 -13.49
CA MET A 237 14.59 -4.60 -13.05
C MET A 237 15.37 -5.27 -14.19
N VAL A 238 14.68 -5.92 -15.14
CA VAL A 238 15.30 -6.50 -16.34
C VAL A 238 15.96 -5.41 -17.18
N GLU A 239 15.21 -4.36 -17.53
CA GLU A 239 15.71 -3.21 -18.29
C GLU A 239 16.95 -2.58 -17.62
N ASN A 240 16.92 -2.45 -16.29
CA ASN A 240 18.04 -1.89 -15.55
C ASN A 240 19.29 -2.78 -15.60
N ASN A 241 19.13 -4.10 -15.57
CA ASN A 241 20.26 -5.02 -15.65
C ASN A 241 20.89 -5.02 -17.03
N ASP A 242 20.10 -4.87 -18.09
CA ASP A 242 20.60 -4.80 -19.46
C ASP A 242 21.36 -3.49 -19.69
N ALA A 243 20.81 -2.35 -19.24
CA ALA A 243 21.50 -1.05 -19.30
C ALA A 243 22.84 -1.04 -18.53
N LEU A 244 22.92 -1.70 -17.38
CA LEU A 244 24.15 -1.80 -16.60
C LEU A 244 25.23 -2.68 -17.27
N LYS A 245 24.84 -3.65 -18.10
CA LYS A 245 25.80 -4.47 -18.86
C LYS A 245 26.38 -3.67 -20.02
N GLU A 246 25.56 -2.91 -20.74
CA GLU A 246 26.01 -2.04 -21.84
C GLU A 246 27.03 -1.00 -21.34
N ASP A 247 26.73 -0.30 -20.23
CA ASP A 247 27.64 0.69 -19.62
C ASP A 247 28.98 0.08 -19.11
N SER A 248 29.09 -1.26 -18.97
CA SER A 248 30.30 -1.95 -18.49
C SER A 248 31.20 -2.51 -19.60
N HIS A 249 30.73 -2.45 -20.85
CA HIS A 249 31.46 -2.91 -22.04
C HIS A 249 31.99 -1.75 -22.91
N GLU A 250 31.75 -0.49 -22.50
CA GLU A 250 32.43 0.73 -23.00
C GLU A 250 33.59 1.12 -22.08
#